data_AF-A0A4R6TZB9-F1
#
_entry.id   AF-A0A4R6TZB9-F1
#
_cell.length_a   1.000
_cell.length_b   1.000
_cell.length_c   1.000
_cell.angle_alpha   90.00
_cell.angle_beta   90.00
_cell.angle_gamma   90.00
#
_symmetry.space_group_name_H-M   'P 1'
#
loop_
_entity.id
_entity.type
_entity.pdbx_description
1 polymer ?
#
loop_
_entity_poly.entity_id
_entity_poly.type
_entity_poly.pdbx_seq_one_letter_code
_entity_poly.pdbx_strand_id
1 'polypeptide(L)'
;MSFLQPRLMFLLAFAGCSLLMLIALYLQHGLGLEPCPLCYVQRAEVMLFGAIALLAFLHNPKTTGRRIYAGLMLLTAAGGIATAGRQIWLQHLPKDQLPECLPPLEFMLEAFPLKDVIAKMLYGSSDCAERGWTLLGLNIAEMSMISFVLMLLWSLWLLLRKQ
;
A
#
# COMPACT_ATOMS: atom_id res chain seq x y z
N MET A 1 7.12 -26.80 -20.26
CA MET A 1 6.47 -25.60 -19.66
C MET A 1 6.85 -25.56 -18.19
N SER A 2 7.88 -24.80 -17.85
CA SER A 2 8.48 -24.63 -16.53
C SER A 2 7.59 -23.73 -15.67
N PHE A 3 6.60 -24.32 -15.00
CA PHE A 3 5.57 -23.62 -14.21
C PHE A 3 6.16 -22.82 -13.03
N LEU A 4 6.54 -21.57 -13.31
CA LEU A 4 6.95 -20.49 -12.40
C LEU A 4 8.05 -20.85 -11.38
N GLN A 5 9.31 -20.60 -11.77
CA GLN A 5 10.43 -20.56 -10.84
C GLN A 5 10.15 -19.54 -9.70
N PRO A 6 10.44 -19.86 -8.43
CA PRO A 6 10.22 -18.97 -7.28
C PRO A 6 10.78 -17.55 -7.49
N ARG A 7 11.92 -17.45 -8.17
CA ARG A 7 12.55 -16.19 -8.54
C ARG A 7 11.65 -15.31 -9.42
N LEU A 8 11.03 -15.88 -10.46
CA LEU A 8 10.15 -15.13 -11.35
C LEU A 8 8.89 -14.62 -10.63
N MET A 9 8.43 -15.33 -9.61
CA MET A 9 7.25 -14.93 -8.83
C MET A 9 7.52 -13.67 -7.99
N PHE A 10 8.73 -13.53 -7.44
CA PHE A 10 9.14 -12.31 -6.75
C PHE A 10 9.34 -11.15 -7.73
N LEU A 11 9.84 -11.43 -8.94
CA LEU A 11 9.94 -10.41 -9.99
C LEU A 11 8.54 -9.91 -10.43
N LEU A 12 7.57 -10.81 -10.58
CA LEU A 12 6.19 -10.46 -10.90
C LEU A 12 5.55 -9.60 -9.79
N ALA A 13 5.79 -9.95 -8.53
CA ALA A 13 5.34 -9.15 -7.38
C ALA A 13 5.94 -7.72 -7.42
N PHE A 14 7.24 -7.60 -7.68
CA PHE A 14 7.90 -6.31 -7.83
C PHE A 14 7.35 -5.51 -9.02
N ALA A 15 7.17 -6.14 -10.18
CA ALA A 15 6.60 -5.51 -11.37
C ALA A 15 5.18 -4.99 -11.12
N GLY A 16 4.35 -5.75 -10.39
CA GLY A 16 3.02 -5.30 -9.96
C GLY A 16 3.06 -4.07 -9.06
N CYS A 17 3.98 -4.03 -8.08
CA CYS A 17 4.15 -2.85 -7.22
C CYS A 17 4.61 -1.62 -8.02
N SER A 18 5.55 -1.80 -8.94
CA SER A 18 5.99 -0.72 -9.84
C SER A 18 4.85 -0.19 -10.69
N LEU A 19 3.99 -1.07 -11.21
CA LEU A 19 2.79 -0.66 -11.96
C LEU A 19 1.82 0.15 -11.09
N LEU A 20 1.54 -0.30 -9.86
CA LEU A 20 0.68 0.44 -8.93
C LEU A 20 1.24 1.83 -8.61
N MET A 21 2.56 1.94 -8.41
CA MET A 21 3.22 3.23 -8.17
C MET A 21 3.16 4.14 -9.39
N LEU A 22 3.34 3.61 -10.61
CA LEU A 22 3.19 4.40 -11.84
C LEU A 22 1.77 4.94 -12.00
N ILE A 23 0.76 4.12 -11.72
CA ILE A 23 -0.64 4.55 -11.73
C ILE A 23 -0.85 5.66 -10.69
N ALA A 24 -0.35 5.49 -9.46
CA ALA A 24 -0.48 6.49 -8.41
C ALA A 24 0.20 7.83 -8.76
N LEU A 25 1.38 7.78 -9.40
CA LEU A 25 2.09 8.97 -9.87
C LEU A 25 1.36 9.65 -11.03
N TYR A 26 0.75 8.88 -11.93
CA TYR A 26 -0.08 9.40 -13.02
C TYR A 26 -1.34 10.08 -12.48
N LEU A 27 -2.01 9.50 -11.48
CA LEU A 27 -3.16 10.13 -10.83
C LEU A 27 -2.77 11.47 -10.17
N GLN A 28 -1.60 11.53 -9.53
CA GLN A 28 -1.13 12.75 -8.89
C GLN A 28 -0.69 13.83 -9.89
N HIS A 29 0.21 13.51 -10.82
CA HIS A 29 0.83 14.51 -11.71
C HIS A 29 0.07 14.71 -13.02
N GLY A 30 -0.66 13.69 -13.48
CA GLY A 30 -1.44 13.73 -14.71
C GLY A 30 -2.85 14.27 -14.50
N LEU A 31 -3.52 13.89 -13.41
CA LEU A 31 -4.88 14.35 -13.08
C LEU A 31 -4.92 15.41 -11.98
N GLY A 32 -3.78 15.76 -11.37
CA GLY A 32 -3.70 16.79 -10.34
C GLY A 32 -4.37 16.40 -9.01
N LEU A 33 -4.54 15.10 -8.73
CA LEU A 33 -5.16 14.64 -7.50
C LEU A 33 -4.17 14.72 -6.34
N GLU A 34 -4.51 15.53 -5.34
CA GLU A 34 -3.69 15.64 -4.13
C GLU A 34 -3.78 14.36 -3.28
N PRO A 35 -2.64 13.74 -2.93
CA PRO A 35 -2.64 12.54 -2.10
C PRO A 35 -2.99 12.87 -0.64
N CYS A 36 -3.92 12.09 -0.09
CA CYS A 36 -4.27 12.14 1.32
C CYS A 36 -3.17 11.56 2.24
N PRO A 37 -3.14 11.89 3.55
CA PRO A 37 -2.15 11.32 4.49
C PRO A 37 -2.10 9.79 4.51
N LEU A 38 -3.25 9.11 4.49
CA LEU A 38 -3.33 7.64 4.41
C LEU A 38 -2.81 7.11 3.07
N CYS A 39 -3.00 7.86 1.99
CA CYS A 39 -2.54 7.53 0.65
C CYS A 39 -1.00 7.51 0.59
N TYR A 40 -0.33 8.41 1.31
CA TYR A 40 1.13 8.38 1.46
C TYR A 40 1.61 7.14 2.21
N VAL A 41 0.91 6.75 3.29
CA VAL A 41 1.25 5.52 4.03
C VAL A 41 1.09 4.29 3.14
N GLN A 42 -0.03 4.19 2.40
CA GLN A 42 -0.26 3.09 1.47
C GLN A 42 0.84 3.01 0.39
N ARG A 43 1.29 4.15 -0.14
CA ARG A 43 2.43 4.19 -1.08
C ARG A 43 3.71 3.67 -0.44
N ALA A 44 3.99 4.04 0.82
CA ALA A 44 5.14 3.51 1.55
C ALA A 44 5.05 1.99 1.73
N GLU A 45 3.86 1.45 2.01
CA GLU A 45 3.63 0.01 2.13
C GLU A 45 3.83 -0.74 0.81
N VAL A 46 3.33 -0.20 -0.31
CA VAL A 46 3.57 -0.77 -1.65
C VAL A 46 5.06 -0.74 -2.01
N MET A 47 5.76 0.37 -1.74
CA MET A 47 7.20 0.48 -1.97
C MET A 47 7.99 -0.51 -1.12
N LEU A 48 7.61 -0.67 0.16
CA LEU A 48 8.26 -1.62 1.06
C LEU A 48 8.04 -3.06 0.60
N PHE A 49 6.81 -3.43 0.24
CA PHE A 49 6.50 -4.74 -0.34
C PHE A 49 7.32 -5.00 -1.62
N GLY A 50 7.38 -4.02 -2.52
CA GLY A 50 8.17 -4.09 -3.74
C GLY A 50 9.66 -4.27 -3.45
N ALA A 51 10.22 -3.52 -2.49
CA ALA A 51 11.61 -3.67 -2.08
C ALA A 51 11.92 -5.06 -1.52
N ILE A 52 11.04 -5.60 -0.66
CA ILE A 52 11.17 -6.96 -0.13
C ILE A 52 11.14 -7.99 -1.27
N ALA A 53 10.23 -7.83 -2.24
CA ALA A 53 10.14 -8.70 -3.40
C ALA A 53 11.40 -8.61 -4.29
N LEU A 54 11.94 -7.42 -4.52
CA LEU A 54 13.17 -7.22 -5.27
C LEU A 54 14.38 -7.86 -4.57
N LEU A 55 14.50 -7.69 -3.26
CA LEU A 55 15.54 -8.33 -2.46
C LEU A 55 15.43 -9.85 -2.51
N ALA A 56 14.21 -10.41 -2.43
CA ALA A 56 13.98 -11.84 -2.58
C ALA A 56 14.37 -12.35 -3.98
N PHE A 57 14.10 -11.57 -5.03
CA PHE A 57 14.51 -11.88 -6.40
C PHE A 57 16.04 -11.92 -6.57
N LEU A 58 16.74 -10.94 -6.00
CA LEU A 58 18.20 -10.83 -6.08
C LEU A 58 18.91 -11.89 -5.24
N HIS A 59 18.44 -12.12 -4.01
CA HIS A 59 19.02 -13.12 -3.11
C HIS A 59 18.74 -14.55 -3.58
N ASN A 60 17.66 -14.78 -4.34
CA ASN A 60 17.23 -16.09 -4.82
C ASN A 60 17.27 -17.18 -3.71
N PRO A 61 16.57 -16.95 -2.58
CA PRO A 61 16.68 -17.80 -1.42
C PRO A 61 16.09 -19.19 -1.65
N LYS A 62 16.67 -20.19 -0.98
CA LYS A 62 16.11 -21.53 -0.87
C LYS A 62 14.83 -21.53 0.00
N THR A 63 14.31 -22.71 0.34
CA THR A 63 13.05 -22.93 1.08
C THR A 63 12.82 -22.01 2.27
N THR A 64 13.73 -21.95 3.25
CA THR A 64 13.54 -21.14 4.48
C THR A 64 13.54 -19.65 4.20
N GLY A 65 14.50 -19.15 3.42
CA GLY A 65 14.57 -17.72 3.10
C GLY A 65 13.34 -17.25 2.32
N ARG A 66 12.82 -18.07 1.39
CA ARG A 66 11.57 -17.77 0.67
C ARG A 66 10.39 -17.55 1.62
N ARG A 67 10.26 -18.37 2.66
CA ARG A 67 9.18 -18.22 3.67
C ARG A 67 9.34 -16.93 4.48
N ILE A 68 10.58 -16.54 4.81
CA ILE A 68 10.85 -15.29 5.51
C ILE A 68 10.42 -14.10 4.65
N TYR A 69 10.84 -14.03 3.39
CA TYR A 69 10.43 -12.95 2.48
C TYR A 69 8.92 -12.94 2.26
N ALA A 70 8.28 -14.10 2.05
CA ALA A 70 6.83 -14.19 1.90
C ALA A 70 6.09 -13.74 3.18
N GLY A 71 6.61 -14.04 4.37
CA GLY A 71 6.07 -13.57 5.63
C GLY A 71 6.19 -12.06 5.79
N LEU A 72 7.34 -11.47 5.44
CA LEU A 72 7.53 -10.02 5.44
C LEU A 72 6.58 -9.32 4.45
N MET A 73 6.47 -9.84 3.23
CA MET A 73 5.52 -9.35 2.22
C MET A 73 4.07 -9.41 2.75
N LEU A 74 3.70 -10.51 3.40
CA LEU A 74 2.38 -10.68 4.00
C LEU A 74 2.09 -9.63 5.09
N LEU A 75 3.06 -9.37 5.99
CA LEU A 75 2.91 -8.34 7.02
C LEU A 75 2.73 -6.94 6.40
N THR A 76 3.50 -6.62 5.35
CA THR A 76 3.36 -5.32 4.67
C THR A 76 2.02 -5.18 3.95
N ALA A 77 1.52 -6.24 3.32
CA ALA A 77 0.21 -6.24 2.68
C ALA A 77 -0.93 -6.13 3.72
N ALA A 78 -0.79 -6.77 4.89
CA ALA A 78 -1.74 -6.63 5.98
C ALA A 78 -1.80 -5.20 6.55
N GLY A 79 -0.66 -4.52 6.64
CA GLY A 79 -0.61 -3.07 6.93
C GLY A 79 -1.42 -2.26 5.92
N GLY A 80 -1.20 -2.51 4.63
CA GLY A 80 -1.94 -1.89 3.53
C GLY A 80 -3.45 -2.10 3.59
N ILE A 81 -3.89 -3.29 3.95
CA ILE A 81 -5.31 -3.57 4.18
C ILE A 81 -5.85 -2.75 5.35
N ALA A 82 -5.10 -2.63 6.45
CA ALA A 82 -5.52 -1.85 7.61
C ALA A 82 -5.63 -0.35 7.27
N THR A 83 -4.66 0.21 6.54
CA THR A 83 -4.66 1.63 6.15
C THR A 83 -5.72 1.94 5.09
N ALA A 84 -5.92 1.06 4.11
CA ALA A 84 -7.00 1.19 3.12
C ALA A 84 -8.39 1.02 3.76
N GLY A 85 -8.55 0.03 4.65
CA GLY A 85 -9.79 -0.16 5.41
C GLY A 85 -10.13 1.04 6.29
N ARG A 86 -9.11 1.65 6.93
CA ARG A 86 -9.28 2.91 7.67
C ARG A 86 -9.75 4.04 6.77
N GLN A 87 -9.18 4.18 5.57
CA GLN A 87 -9.60 5.19 4.61
C GLN A 87 -11.05 4.99 4.16
N ILE A 88 -11.43 3.76 3.81
CA ILE A 88 -12.81 3.41 3.45
C ILE A 88 -13.77 3.75 4.60
N TRP A 89 -13.39 3.43 5.84
CA TRP A 89 -14.19 3.77 7.02
C TRP A 89 -14.41 5.29 7.15
N LEU A 90 -13.36 6.10 6.94
CA LEU A 90 -13.48 7.57 6.94
C LEU A 90 -14.40 8.10 5.83
N GLN A 91 -14.40 7.47 4.65
CA GLN A 91 -15.27 7.85 3.51
C GLN A 91 -16.77 7.55 3.73
N HIS A 92 -17.10 6.76 4.75
CA HIS A 92 -18.48 6.44 5.13
C HIS A 92 -18.95 7.23 6.36
N LEU A 93 -18.07 7.99 7.00
CA LEU A 93 -18.38 8.76 8.19
C LEU A 93 -19.11 10.07 7.82
N PRO A 94 -20.13 10.49 8.59
CA PRO A 94 -20.76 11.80 8.38
C PRO A 94 -19.75 12.93 8.53
N LYS A 95 -19.94 14.03 7.77
CA LYS A 95 -19.00 15.17 7.78
C LYS A 95 -18.76 15.76 9.18
N ASP A 96 -19.78 15.71 10.04
CA ASP A 96 -19.73 16.25 11.41
C ASP A 96 -18.90 15.39 12.37
N GLN A 97 -18.49 14.19 11.95
CA GLN A 97 -17.69 13.25 12.74
C GLN A 97 -16.27 13.06 12.16
N LEU A 98 -15.91 13.81 11.11
CA LEU A 98 -14.59 13.70 10.51
C LEU A 98 -13.51 14.24 11.44
N PRO A 99 -12.32 13.60 11.50
CA PRO A 99 -11.17 14.13 12.22
C PRO A 99 -10.82 15.54 11.74
N GLU A 100 -10.20 16.31 12.63
CA GLU A 100 -9.71 17.66 12.33
C GLU A 100 -8.83 17.67 11.06
N CYS A 101 -8.91 18.77 10.29
CA CYS A 101 -8.00 19.01 9.17
C CYS A 101 -6.55 18.97 9.66
N LEU A 102 -5.74 18.14 9.03
CA LEU A 102 -4.30 18.11 9.30
C LEU A 102 -3.62 19.21 8.47
N PRO A 103 -2.62 19.92 9.02
CA PRO A 103 -1.82 20.84 8.22
C PRO A 103 -1.05 20.09 7.13
N PRO A 104 -0.57 20.76 6.08
CA PRO A 104 0.21 20.14 5.02
C PRO A 104 1.40 19.34 5.55
N LEU A 105 1.72 18.22 4.88
CA LEU A 105 2.75 17.29 5.34
C LEU A 105 4.12 17.96 5.54
N GLU A 106 4.50 18.87 4.65
CA GLU A 106 5.77 19.62 4.74
C GLU A 106 5.87 20.39 6.07
N PHE A 107 4.81 21.11 6.45
CA PHE A 107 4.76 21.82 7.72
C PHE A 107 4.77 20.86 8.92
N MET A 108 4.12 19.70 8.81
CA MET A 108 4.13 18.71 9.87
C MET A 108 5.53 18.14 10.13
N LEU A 109 6.30 17.89 9.06
CA LEU A 109 7.66 17.38 9.14
C LEU A 109 8.64 18.39 9.74
N GLU A 110 8.39 19.69 9.53
CA GLU A 110 9.20 20.78 10.10
C GLU A 110 8.83 21.07 11.57
N ALA A 111 7.54 21.01 11.91
CA ALA A 111 7.03 21.47 13.21
C ALA A 111 6.89 20.37 14.28
N PHE A 112 6.71 19.10 13.88
CA PHE A 112 6.47 17.99 14.81
C PHE A 112 7.54 16.90 14.68
N PRO A 113 7.83 16.15 15.77
CA PRO A 113 8.71 15.00 15.68
C PRO A 113 8.11 13.92 14.76
N LEU A 114 8.96 13.22 14.00
CA LEU A 114 8.56 12.22 13.00
C LEU A 114 7.56 11.17 13.51
N LYS A 115 7.67 10.77 14.79
CA LYS A 115 6.76 9.81 15.41
C LYS A 115 5.32 10.33 15.44
N ASP A 116 5.14 11.60 15.78
CA ASP A 116 3.82 12.23 15.88
C ASP A 116 3.23 12.46 14.48
N VAL A 117 4.08 12.78 13.50
CA VAL A 117 3.68 12.90 12.10
C VAL A 117 3.12 11.57 11.59
N ILE A 118 3.86 10.47 11.79
CA ILE A 118 3.42 9.13 11.36
C ILE A 118 2.12 8.74 12.07
N ALA A 119 2.02 8.98 13.38
CA ALA A 119 0.80 8.67 14.14
C ALA A 119 -0.42 9.44 13.60
N LYS A 120 -0.25 10.74 13.30
CA LYS A 120 -1.30 11.57 12.70
C LYS A 120 -1.67 11.13 11.28
N MET A 121 -0.68 10.77 10.44
CA MET A 121 -0.94 10.25 9.10
C MET A 121 -1.72 8.93 9.11
N LEU A 122 -1.43 8.04 10.07
CA LEU A 122 -2.17 6.78 10.28
C LEU A 122 -3.59 7.02 10.80
N TYR A 123 -3.80 8.08 11.58
CA TYR A 123 -5.13 8.42 12.10
C TYR A 123 -6.09 8.87 10.98
N GLY A 124 -5.55 9.61 10.01
CA GLY A 124 -6.25 10.20 8.87
C GLY A 124 -6.81 11.61 9.15
N SER A 125 -7.09 12.36 8.09
CA SER A 125 -7.77 13.67 8.11
C SER A 125 -9.12 13.62 7.40
N SER A 126 -9.86 14.74 7.44
CA SER A 126 -11.01 15.02 6.57
C SER A 126 -10.71 14.79 5.08
N ASP A 127 -9.48 15.04 4.62
CA ASP A 127 -9.10 14.90 3.21
C ASP A 127 -9.11 13.43 2.76
N CYS A 128 -8.93 12.49 3.70
CA CYS A 128 -9.05 11.06 3.43
C CYS A 128 -10.51 10.62 3.17
N ALA A 129 -11.50 11.42 3.56
CA ALA A 129 -12.92 11.11 3.41
C ALA A 129 -13.48 11.51 2.03
N GLU A 130 -12.74 12.30 1.26
CA GLU A 130 -13.13 12.62 -0.11
C GLU A 130 -12.97 11.40 -1.01
N ARG A 131 -14.00 11.14 -1.84
CA ARG A 131 -13.99 10.00 -2.76
C ARG A 131 -13.27 10.30 -4.08
N GLY A 132 -12.92 11.57 -4.33
CA GLY A 132 -12.11 12.04 -5.44
C GLY A 132 -12.41 11.35 -6.77
N TRP A 133 -11.52 10.45 -7.17
CA TRP A 133 -11.59 9.72 -8.43
C TRP A 133 -12.22 8.33 -8.29
N THR A 134 -13.06 7.99 -9.26
CA THR A 134 -13.71 6.68 -9.36
C THR A 134 -13.42 6.00 -10.69
N LEU A 135 -13.13 4.71 -10.66
CA LEU A 135 -12.99 3.83 -11.81
C LEU A 135 -13.94 2.65 -11.66
N LEU A 136 -14.77 2.39 -12.67
CA LEU A 136 -15.78 1.31 -12.63
C LEU A 136 -16.74 1.41 -11.43
N GLY A 137 -16.97 2.63 -10.92
CA GLY A 137 -17.77 2.88 -9.73
C GLY A 137 -17.05 2.70 -8.39
N LEU A 138 -15.79 2.24 -8.41
CA LEU A 138 -14.95 2.10 -7.21
C LEU A 138 -14.03 3.31 -7.08
N ASN A 139 -13.86 3.82 -5.86
CA ASN A 139 -12.94 4.93 -5.60
C ASN A 139 -11.48 4.45 -5.42
N ILE A 140 -10.56 5.40 -5.28
CA ILE A 140 -9.11 5.10 -5.09
C ILE A 140 -8.87 4.19 -3.87
N ALA A 141 -9.55 4.44 -2.74
CA ALA A 141 -9.36 3.67 -1.52
C ALA A 141 -9.82 2.21 -1.68
N GLU A 142 -10.95 1.99 -2.35
CA GLU A 142 -11.47 0.66 -2.66
C GLU A 142 -10.56 -0.11 -3.63
N MET A 143 -10.01 0.58 -4.63
CA MET A 143 -9.04 0.00 -5.57
C MET A 143 -7.72 -0.34 -4.88
N SER A 144 -7.25 0.50 -3.95
CA SER A 144 -6.10 0.19 -3.08
C SER A 144 -6.38 -1.04 -2.21
N MET A 145 -7.56 -1.13 -1.59
CA MET A 145 -7.96 -2.28 -0.78
C MET A 145 -7.91 -3.58 -1.58
N ILE A 146 -8.46 -3.60 -2.79
CA ILE A 146 -8.38 -4.76 -3.69
C ILE A 146 -6.92 -5.11 -3.99
N SER A 147 -6.09 -4.11 -4.29
CA SER A 147 -4.67 -4.31 -4.60
C SER A 147 -3.92 -4.96 -3.42
N PHE A 148 -4.12 -4.47 -2.20
CA PHE A 148 -3.49 -5.05 -1.01
C PHE A 148 -4.03 -6.45 -0.68
N VAL A 149 -5.31 -6.72 -0.89
CA VAL A 149 -5.86 -8.07 -0.77
C VAL A 149 -5.20 -9.03 -1.76
N LEU A 150 -5.02 -8.62 -3.02
CA LEU A 150 -4.31 -9.43 -4.02
C LEU A 150 -2.85 -9.67 -3.63
N MET A 151 -2.15 -8.65 -3.11
CA MET A 151 -0.77 -8.77 -2.60
C MET A 151 -0.69 -9.72 -1.39
N LEU A 152 -1.67 -9.68 -0.48
CA LEU A 152 -1.75 -10.58 0.67
C LEU A 152 -1.99 -12.02 0.22
N LEU A 153 -2.94 -12.25 -0.71
CA LEU A 153 -3.21 -13.57 -1.27
C LEU A 153 -1.98 -14.12 -2.03
N TRP A 154 -1.29 -13.28 -2.79
CA TRP A 154 -0.04 -13.66 -3.46
C TRP A 154 1.05 -14.08 -2.46
N SER A 155 1.20 -13.33 -1.37
CA SER A 155 2.16 -13.63 -0.31
C SER A 155 1.82 -14.91 0.45
N LEU A 156 0.54 -15.11 0.78
CA LEU A 156 0.02 -16.36 1.36
C LEU A 156 0.29 -17.54 0.45
N TRP A 157 0.02 -17.39 -0.85
CA TRP A 157 0.27 -18.45 -1.82
C TRP A 157 1.76 -18.79 -1.92
N LEU A 158 2.66 -17.80 -1.93
CA LEU A 158 4.11 -18.02 -1.87
C LEU A 158 4.56 -18.75 -0.60
N LEU A 159 3.91 -18.46 0.53
CA LEU A 159 4.21 -19.05 1.83
C LEU A 159 3.73 -20.50 1.93
N LEU A 160 2.52 -20.79 1.42
CA LEU A 160 1.86 -22.09 1.49
C LEU A 160 2.26 -23.05 0.36
N ARG A 161 2.74 -22.55 -0.78
CA ARG A 161 3.16 -23.38 -1.92
C ARG A 161 4.31 -24.29 -1.49
N LYS A 162 4.03 -25.58 -1.34
CA LYS A 162 5.08 -26.61 -1.19
C LYS A 162 5.91 -26.63 -2.48
N GLN A 163 7.23 -26.78 -2.32
CA GLN A 163 8.14 -26.96 -3.45
C GLN A 163 7.96 -28.35 -4.04
#